data_AF-A0A2U1NWB1-F1
#
_entry.id   AF-A0A2U1NWB1-F1
#
_cell.length_a   1.000
_cell.length_b   1.000
_cell.length_c   1.000
_cell.angle_alpha   90.00
_cell.angle_beta   90.00
_cell.angle_gamma   90.00
#
_symmetry.space_group_name_H-M   'P 1'
#
loop_
_entity.id
_entity.type
_entity.pdbx_description
1 polymer ?
#
loop_
_entity_poly.entity_id
_entity_poly.type
_entity_poly.pdbx_seq_one_letter_code
_entity_poly.pdbx_strand_id
1 'polypeptide(L)'
;MKNSLHSASPNKVQFNGEEPQETKHSMFTSNKSKLDGKTYKILLVINYLCLFVGSVSSSLLLKFYFNHKGSSRWVSTWVQSAGFPLLLIPIYLPYYFQRRKNGNGRKPFSTFDMKFLGLCFGVGLMLVISNLCISWGNSYLPLSTASLVLSSQLIFTLLLSIIIVKQKITFLNLNCVILLTLSCVLLALSSKNDRPEGLTKAKYFIGFFTTISAGLLFALYLPLMEKIYKKVDCYAMVMEMQFIMEATATIVATIAMAIAGGFKEMKHESISLFDLGHTKYWLIVGFNVVTWQLCFMGTAGMVFLTTSLTGGICMTALMAMNVLAGVVVYGDAFKGPKVVSTLLCIWAFCSYVYGMYVKMNRDMIVKGVCTAYSLRDTKRGPHIVLSDSEQGRSNGPLPTRGAETKRARSIEVQTQGVCSAYSPRGTKRRPEIVHSYL
;
A
#
# COMPACT_ATOMS: atom_id res chain seq x y z
N MET A 1 57.06 -3.43 -46.50
CA MET A 1 56.13 -3.00 -45.43
C MET A 1 55.65 -1.58 -45.73
N LYS A 2 54.35 -1.34 -45.64
CA LYS A 2 53.58 -0.07 -45.84
C LYS A 2 52.97 0.23 -47.23
N ASN A 3 51.65 0.43 -47.15
CA ASN A 3 50.75 1.41 -47.79
C ASN A 3 50.30 1.25 -49.25
N SER A 4 48.96 1.20 -49.42
CA SER A 4 48.10 1.93 -50.39
C SER A 4 46.79 1.13 -50.63
N LEU A 5 45.56 1.63 -50.81
CA LEU A 5 44.89 2.94 -50.72
C LEU A 5 43.37 2.70 -51.02
N HIS A 6 42.48 3.61 -50.59
CA HIS A 6 41.10 3.89 -51.08
C HIS A 6 39.97 2.85 -50.79
N SER A 7 38.69 3.18 -50.57
CA SER A 7 37.85 4.38 -50.76
C SER A 7 36.62 4.37 -49.81
N ALA A 8 35.70 5.33 -49.95
CA ALA A 8 34.71 5.78 -48.96
C ALA A 8 33.25 5.28 -49.14
N SER A 9 32.50 5.35 -48.01
CA SER A 9 31.03 5.48 -47.81
C SER A 9 30.10 4.26 -47.99
N PRO A 10 28.87 4.19 -47.40
CA PRO A 10 28.17 5.16 -46.52
C PRO A 10 27.45 4.56 -45.26
N ASN A 11 27.01 5.45 -44.36
CA ASN A 11 25.87 5.36 -43.41
C ASN A 11 25.38 3.97 -42.93
N LYS A 12 25.74 3.60 -41.69
CA LYS A 12 25.04 2.56 -40.92
C LYS A 12 24.03 3.23 -39.98
N VAL A 13 22.78 3.29 -40.42
CA VAL A 13 21.63 3.66 -39.58
C VAL A 13 21.46 2.61 -38.49
N GLN A 14 21.54 3.04 -37.24
CA GLN A 14 21.37 2.24 -36.05
C GLN A 14 19.87 2.01 -35.79
N PHE A 15 19.35 0.83 -36.12
CA PHE A 15 18.04 0.37 -35.65
C PHE A 15 18.21 -0.31 -34.29
N ASN A 16 18.12 0.47 -33.20
CA ASN A 16 17.77 -0.07 -31.89
C ASN A 16 16.28 -0.42 -31.91
N GLY A 17 15.96 -1.68 -32.20
CA GLY A 17 14.61 -2.23 -32.05
C GLY A 17 14.26 -2.34 -30.57
N GLU A 18 13.26 -1.56 -30.14
CA GLU A 18 12.60 -1.72 -28.85
C GLU A 18 11.94 -3.11 -28.78
N GLU A 19 12.35 -3.92 -27.80
CA GLU A 19 11.69 -5.19 -27.49
C GLU A 19 10.23 -4.97 -27.03
N PRO A 20 9.29 -5.86 -27.38
CA PRO A 20 7.88 -5.66 -27.06
C PRO A 20 7.62 -5.77 -25.56
N GLN A 21 7.02 -4.71 -25.04
CA GLN A 21 6.45 -4.53 -23.70
C GLN A 21 5.61 -5.72 -23.19
N GLU A 22 6.29 -6.67 -22.55
CA GLU A 22 5.71 -7.74 -21.71
C GLU A 22 5.15 -7.13 -20.41
N THR A 23 4.01 -6.43 -20.51
CA THR A 23 3.52 -5.53 -19.46
C THR A 23 2.32 -6.12 -18.73
N LYS A 24 2.49 -6.27 -17.41
CA LYS A 24 1.45 -6.40 -16.34
C LYS A 24 1.18 -7.77 -15.70
N HIS A 25 1.99 -8.82 -15.91
CA HIS A 25 2.06 -9.93 -14.93
C HIS A 25 3.45 -10.18 -14.35
N SER A 26 4.52 -9.89 -15.10
CA SER A 26 5.91 -9.90 -14.63
C SER A 26 6.21 -8.79 -13.61
N MET A 27 5.42 -7.71 -13.59
CA MET A 27 5.63 -6.56 -12.70
C MET A 27 5.33 -6.84 -11.21
N PHE A 28 4.76 -8.00 -10.88
CA PHE A 28 4.32 -8.34 -9.52
C PHE A 28 5.15 -9.45 -8.87
N THR A 29 6.17 -9.95 -9.57
CA THR A 29 6.99 -11.09 -9.16
C THR A 29 8.48 -10.79 -9.14
N SER A 30 8.92 -9.58 -9.52
CA SER A 30 10.36 -9.27 -9.62
C SER A 30 11.12 -9.33 -8.29
N ASN A 31 10.46 -9.13 -7.14
CA ASN A 31 11.09 -9.27 -5.82
C ASN A 31 11.10 -10.72 -5.27
N LYS A 32 10.40 -11.67 -5.92
CA LYS A 32 10.29 -13.07 -5.46
C LYS A 32 11.47 -13.96 -5.84
N SER A 33 12.28 -13.57 -6.83
CA SER A 33 13.24 -14.50 -7.48
C SER A 33 14.58 -14.69 -6.77
N LYS A 34 14.88 -13.94 -5.69
CA LYS A 34 16.20 -13.97 -5.03
C LYS A 34 16.25 -14.54 -3.60
N LEU A 35 15.11 -14.71 -2.92
CA LEU A 35 15.09 -15.36 -1.59
C LEU A 35 14.73 -16.83 -1.74
N ASP A 36 15.51 -17.70 -1.07
CA ASP A 36 15.13 -19.10 -0.85
C ASP A 36 13.70 -19.16 -0.24
N GLY A 37 12.87 -20.07 -0.75
CA GLY A 37 11.44 -20.13 -0.45
C GLY A 37 11.15 -20.33 1.04
N LYS A 38 12.06 -20.98 1.78
CA LYS A 38 11.97 -21.13 3.24
C LYS A 38 12.30 -19.82 3.96
N THR A 39 13.36 -19.14 3.55
CA THR A 39 13.79 -17.85 4.11
C THR A 39 12.74 -16.76 3.88
N TYR A 40 12.14 -16.72 2.69
CA TYR A 40 11.04 -15.80 2.37
C TYR A 40 9.84 -15.99 3.31
N LYS A 41 9.40 -17.24 3.51
CA LYS A 41 8.26 -17.55 4.40
C LYS A 41 8.54 -17.14 5.84
N ILE A 42 9.73 -17.43 6.37
CA ILE A 42 10.13 -17.05 7.73
C ILE A 42 10.11 -15.53 7.88
N LEU A 43 10.73 -14.82 6.93
CA LEU A 43 10.79 -13.35 6.97
C LEU A 43 9.39 -12.72 6.88
N LEU A 44 8.50 -13.30 6.07
CA LEU A 44 7.11 -12.88 5.96
C LEU A 44 6.36 -13.06 7.28
N VAL A 45 6.47 -14.23 7.91
CA VAL A 45 5.83 -14.52 9.21
C VAL A 45 6.33 -13.58 10.31
N ILE A 46 7.65 -13.34 10.37
CA ILE A 46 8.22 -12.39 11.34
C ILE A 46 7.65 -10.99 11.12
N ASN A 47 7.58 -10.50 9.88
CA ASN A 47 7.03 -9.18 9.60
C ASN A 47 5.55 -9.07 9.96
N TYR A 48 4.75 -10.11 9.69
CA TYR A 48 3.35 -10.15 10.14
C TYR A 48 3.21 -10.11 11.66
N LEU A 49 4.02 -10.90 12.38
CA LEU A 49 4.00 -10.91 13.84
C LEU A 49 4.43 -9.56 14.42
N CYS A 50 5.52 -8.98 13.91
CA CYS A 50 5.98 -7.65 14.31
C CYS A 50 4.92 -6.58 14.01
N LEU A 51 4.25 -6.65 12.86
CA LEU A 51 3.20 -5.72 12.49
C LEU A 51 1.98 -5.85 13.41
N PHE A 52 1.54 -7.07 13.69
CA PHE A 52 0.39 -7.34 14.56
C PHE A 52 0.65 -6.91 16.00
N VAL A 53 1.73 -7.41 16.59
CA VAL A 53 2.12 -7.08 17.97
C VAL A 53 2.42 -5.60 18.09
N GLY A 54 3.16 -5.03 17.13
CA GLY A 54 3.51 -3.63 17.08
C GLY A 54 2.27 -2.74 17.03
N SER A 55 1.36 -2.96 16.08
CA SER A 55 0.19 -2.10 15.87
C SER A 55 -0.77 -2.11 17.07
N VAL A 56 -1.10 -3.28 17.61
CA VAL A 56 -2.03 -3.40 18.75
C VAL A 56 -1.40 -2.83 20.01
N SER A 57 -0.15 -3.21 20.31
CA SER A 57 0.52 -2.77 21.53
C SER A 57 0.84 -1.28 21.51
N SER A 58 1.29 -0.73 20.37
CA SER A 58 1.62 0.70 20.26
C SER A 58 0.39 1.57 20.41
N SER A 59 -0.73 1.19 19.78
CA SER A 59 -1.99 1.93 19.87
C SER A 59 -2.55 1.90 21.29
N LEU A 60 -2.48 0.74 21.95
CA LEU A 60 -2.85 0.61 23.35
C LEU A 60 -1.95 1.46 24.25
N LEU A 61 -0.63 1.33 24.19
CA LEU A 61 0.31 2.06 25.02
C LEU A 61 0.23 3.58 24.82
N LEU A 62 0.04 4.03 23.58
CA LEU A 62 -0.14 5.44 23.27
C LEU A 62 -1.42 5.98 23.92
N LYS A 63 -2.53 5.24 23.87
CA LYS A 63 -3.75 5.62 24.58
C LYS A 63 -3.59 5.55 26.09
N PHE A 64 -2.88 4.54 26.59
CA PHE A 64 -2.60 4.36 28.00
C PHE A 64 -1.91 5.59 28.59
N TYR A 65 -0.92 6.12 27.87
CA TYR A 65 -0.19 7.34 28.22
C TYR A 65 -1.13 8.54 28.40
N PHE A 66 -2.02 8.79 27.43
CA PHE A 66 -2.97 9.91 27.52
C PHE A 66 -4.04 9.70 28.62
N ASN A 67 -4.46 8.46 28.87
CA ASN A 67 -5.43 8.16 29.93
C ASN A 67 -4.87 8.38 31.33
N HIS A 68 -3.56 8.25 31.54
CA HIS A 68 -2.89 8.47 32.82
C HIS A 68 -2.24 9.85 32.92
N LYS A 69 -2.95 10.88 32.42
CA LYS A 69 -2.57 12.29 32.46
C LYS A 69 -1.30 12.68 31.68
N GLY A 70 -0.84 11.86 30.74
CA GLY A 70 0.12 12.33 29.73
C GLY A 70 -0.50 13.45 28.91
N SER A 71 0.00 14.68 29.03
CA SER A 71 -0.55 15.86 28.33
C SER A 71 0.26 16.22 27.09
N SER A 72 1.53 15.83 27.04
CA SER A 72 2.42 16.26 25.97
C SER A 72 2.17 15.47 24.68
N ARG A 73 1.55 16.14 23.69
CA ARG A 73 1.31 15.60 22.34
C ARG A 73 2.61 15.47 21.54
N TRP A 74 3.59 16.33 21.79
CA TRP A 74 4.88 16.28 21.12
C TRP A 74 5.72 15.08 21.57
N VAL A 75 5.67 14.72 22.86
CA VAL A 75 6.28 13.48 23.38
C VAL A 75 5.69 12.28 22.65
N SER A 76 4.36 12.19 22.58
CA SER A 76 3.66 11.14 21.83
C SER A 76 4.06 11.08 20.35
N THR A 77 4.28 12.22 19.70
CA THR A 77 4.73 12.26 18.29
C THR A 77 6.17 11.80 18.14
N TRP A 78 7.04 12.20 19.06
CA TRP A 78 8.45 11.85 19.07
C TRP A 78 8.67 10.36 19.33
N VAL A 79 7.96 9.79 20.31
CA VAL A 79 8.02 8.37 20.70
C VAL A 79 7.69 7.43 19.53
N GLN A 80 6.80 7.83 18.63
CA GLN A 80 6.43 7.02 17.47
C GLN A 80 7.62 6.72 16.55
N SER A 81 8.56 7.66 16.36
CA SER A 81 9.71 7.47 15.46
C SER A 81 11.06 7.37 16.17
N ALA A 82 11.14 7.70 17.47
CA ALA A 82 12.38 7.67 18.24
C ALA A 82 13.02 6.26 18.33
N GLY A 83 12.28 5.22 17.98
CA GLY A 83 12.73 3.82 17.95
C GLY A 83 13.65 3.48 16.79
N PHE A 84 13.90 4.41 15.87
CA PHE A 84 14.73 4.18 14.67
C PHE A 84 16.09 3.49 14.94
N PRO A 85 16.82 3.70 16.06
CA PRO A 85 18.07 3.00 16.31
C PRO A 85 17.91 1.48 16.44
N LEU A 86 16.73 0.99 16.84
CA LEU A 86 16.46 -0.45 16.93
C LEU A 86 16.47 -1.11 15.54
N LEU A 87 16.24 -0.35 14.45
CA LEU A 87 16.38 -0.87 13.08
C LEU A 87 17.82 -1.17 12.70
N LEU A 88 18.81 -0.71 13.47
CA LEU A 88 20.20 -1.13 13.25
C LEU A 88 20.36 -2.64 13.45
N ILE A 89 19.54 -3.27 14.29
CA ILE A 89 19.57 -4.72 14.51
C ILE A 89 19.25 -5.48 13.20
N PRO A 90 18.09 -5.31 12.54
CA PRO A 90 17.80 -5.99 11.28
C PRO A 90 18.72 -5.57 10.12
N ILE A 91 19.40 -4.43 10.19
CA ILE A 91 20.37 -3.99 9.15
C ILE A 91 21.74 -4.66 9.34
N TYR A 92 22.31 -4.61 10.54
CA TYR A 92 23.69 -5.03 10.79
C TYR A 92 23.81 -6.51 11.16
N LEU A 93 22.76 -7.12 11.75
CA LEU A 93 22.80 -8.52 12.15
C LEU A 93 23.01 -9.46 10.93
N PRO A 94 22.27 -9.34 9.81
CA PRO A 94 22.52 -10.15 8.62
C PRO A 94 23.88 -9.86 7.99
N TYR A 95 24.32 -8.60 8.02
CA TYR A 95 25.63 -8.19 7.51
C TYR A 95 26.77 -8.89 8.25
N TYR A 96 26.72 -8.92 9.58
CA TYR A 96 27.75 -9.57 10.40
C TYR A 96 27.80 -11.08 10.14
N PHE A 97 26.64 -11.75 10.07
CA PHE A 97 26.58 -13.18 9.77
C PHE A 97 27.05 -13.52 8.35
N GLN A 98 26.66 -12.74 7.33
CA GLN A 98 27.10 -12.97 5.95
C GLN A 98 28.58 -12.65 5.75
N ARG A 99 29.10 -11.60 6.39
CA ARG A 99 30.52 -11.26 6.35
C ARG A 99 31.37 -12.35 7.00
N ARG A 100 30.91 -12.93 8.11
CA ARG A 100 31.59 -14.04 8.78
C ARG A 100 31.56 -15.34 7.97
N LYS A 101 30.48 -15.59 7.20
CA LYS A 101 30.32 -16.84 6.45
C LYS A 101 30.97 -16.82 5.07
N ASN A 102 30.85 -15.71 4.33
CA ASN A 102 31.19 -15.65 2.90
C ASN A 102 32.15 -14.51 2.52
N GLY A 103 32.62 -13.67 3.46
CA GLY A 103 33.53 -12.54 3.20
C GLY A 103 32.95 -11.37 2.38
N ASN A 104 31.90 -11.60 1.59
CA ASN A 104 31.27 -10.66 0.66
C ASN A 104 29.89 -10.16 1.15
N GLY A 105 29.85 -9.47 2.28
CA GLY A 105 28.64 -8.80 2.76
C GLY A 105 28.47 -7.39 2.16
N ARG A 106 27.28 -7.04 1.66
CA ARG A 106 26.96 -5.66 1.23
C ARG A 106 27.14 -4.71 2.41
N LYS A 107 28.03 -3.71 2.29
CA LYS A 107 28.21 -2.70 3.32
C LYS A 107 26.91 -1.89 3.50
N PRO A 108 26.39 -1.75 4.75
CA PRO A 108 25.20 -0.95 4.99
C PRO A 108 25.38 0.48 4.51
N PHE A 109 24.31 1.07 3.97
CA PHE A 109 24.26 2.45 3.45
C PHE A 109 25.18 2.77 2.26
N SER A 110 25.93 1.82 1.72
CA SER A 110 26.90 2.07 0.63
C SER A 110 26.27 2.27 -0.76
N THR A 111 24.97 2.08 -0.91
CA THR A 111 24.26 2.07 -2.20
C THR A 111 23.24 3.21 -2.33
N PHE A 112 23.24 4.18 -1.42
CA PHE A 112 22.28 5.30 -1.46
C PHE A 112 22.70 6.36 -2.47
N ASP A 113 21.94 6.46 -3.56
CA ASP A 113 21.98 7.63 -4.44
C ASP A 113 21.28 8.83 -3.75
N MET A 114 21.73 10.05 -4.06
CA MET A 114 21.18 11.31 -3.53
C MET A 114 19.68 11.45 -3.82
N LYS A 115 19.20 10.90 -4.95
CA LYS A 115 17.78 10.88 -5.30
C LYS A 115 16.96 10.03 -4.33
N PHE A 116 17.46 8.85 -3.92
CA PHE A 116 16.80 8.01 -2.94
C PHE A 116 16.82 8.65 -1.56
N LEU A 117 17.92 9.30 -1.21
CA LEU A 117 18.04 10.02 0.05
C LEU A 117 17.02 11.17 0.12
N GLY A 118 16.88 11.98 -0.94
CA GLY A 118 15.85 13.02 -1.04
C GLY A 118 14.42 12.48 -0.91
N LEU A 119 14.12 11.33 -1.52
CA LEU A 119 12.83 10.65 -1.35
C LEU A 119 12.59 10.21 0.11
N CYS A 120 13.60 9.64 0.77
CA CYS A 120 13.50 9.23 2.17
C CYS A 120 13.25 10.44 3.08
N PHE A 121 13.91 11.57 2.85
CA PHE A 121 13.64 12.80 3.58
C PHE A 121 12.20 13.28 3.37
N GLY A 122 11.72 13.32 2.13
CA GLY A 122 10.35 13.72 1.81
C GLY A 122 9.30 12.82 2.49
N VAL A 123 9.50 11.50 2.48
CA VAL A 123 8.61 10.56 3.18
C VAL A 123 8.73 10.68 4.70
N GLY A 124 9.94 10.90 5.23
CA GLY A 124 10.15 11.16 6.67
C GLY A 124 9.43 12.42 7.17
N LEU A 125 9.36 13.47 6.35
CA LEU A 125 8.55 14.67 6.64
C LEU A 125 7.05 14.35 6.65
N MET A 126 6.58 13.56 5.68
CA MET A 126 5.19 13.10 5.66
C MET A 126 4.87 12.23 6.90
N LEU A 127 5.84 11.42 7.34
CA LEU A 127 5.72 10.54 8.50
C LEU A 127 5.56 11.34 9.80
N VAL A 128 6.38 12.36 10.05
CA VAL A 128 6.23 13.19 11.28
C VAL A 128 4.90 13.92 11.33
N ILE A 129 4.38 14.37 10.17
CA ILE A 129 3.04 14.97 10.10
C ILE A 129 1.97 13.92 10.44
N SER A 130 2.09 12.70 9.90
CA SER A 130 1.20 11.59 10.24
C SER A 130 1.23 11.25 11.72
N ASN A 131 2.42 11.13 12.31
CA ASN A 131 2.60 10.86 13.75
C ASN A 131 1.98 11.96 14.62
N LEU A 132 2.10 13.23 14.19
CA LEU A 132 1.47 14.36 14.85
C LEU A 132 -0.07 14.27 14.80
N CYS A 133 -0.63 13.95 13.64
CA CYS A 133 -2.05 13.72 13.48
C CYS A 133 -2.55 12.58 14.38
N ILE A 134 -1.80 11.48 14.48
CA ILE A 134 -2.11 10.33 15.36
C ILE A 134 -2.06 10.72 16.84
N SER A 135 -1.05 11.50 17.26
CA SER A 135 -0.97 12.02 18.63
C SER A 135 -2.17 12.89 19.00
N TRP A 136 -2.56 13.80 18.10
CA TRP A 136 -3.71 14.67 18.34
C TRP A 136 -5.01 13.88 18.36
N GLY A 137 -5.19 12.92 17.45
CA GLY A 137 -6.33 12.00 17.44
C GLY A 137 -6.47 11.24 18.76
N ASN A 138 -5.41 10.56 19.21
CA ASN A 138 -5.42 9.77 20.44
C ASN A 138 -5.57 10.60 21.72
N SER A 139 -5.09 11.86 21.72
CA SER A 139 -5.25 12.76 22.85
C SER A 139 -6.70 13.20 23.09
N TYR A 140 -7.53 13.22 22.03
CA TYR A 140 -8.90 13.74 22.11
C TYR A 140 -9.99 12.68 21.93
N LEU A 141 -9.68 11.54 21.29
CA LEU A 141 -10.66 10.49 21.00
C LEU A 141 -10.37 9.23 21.82
N PRO A 142 -11.41 8.46 22.19
CA PRO A 142 -11.25 7.07 22.62
C PRO A 142 -10.50 6.26 21.55
N LEU A 143 -9.75 5.24 21.97
CA LEU A 143 -8.91 4.46 21.04
C LEU A 143 -9.75 3.75 19.97
N SER A 144 -10.90 3.22 20.37
CA SER A 144 -11.84 2.57 19.47
C SER A 144 -12.40 3.53 18.41
N THR A 145 -12.70 4.79 18.78
CA THR A 145 -13.19 5.81 17.84
C THR A 145 -12.09 6.26 16.89
N ALA A 146 -10.88 6.51 17.40
CA ALA A 146 -9.72 6.84 16.56
C ALA A 146 -9.43 5.72 15.55
N SER A 147 -9.49 4.46 15.97
CA SER A 147 -9.26 3.30 15.08
C SER A 147 -10.36 3.14 14.02
N LEU A 148 -11.64 3.36 14.39
CA LEU A 148 -12.75 3.36 13.43
C LEU A 148 -12.60 4.48 12.40
N VAL A 149 -12.28 5.69 12.83
CA VAL A 149 -12.06 6.82 11.91
C VAL A 149 -10.84 6.56 11.03
N LEU A 150 -9.77 5.98 11.57
CA LEU A 150 -8.57 5.63 10.81
C LEU A 150 -8.85 4.55 9.75
N SER A 151 -9.82 3.65 9.97
CA SER A 151 -10.27 2.67 8.95
C SER A 151 -10.81 3.32 7.67
N SER A 152 -11.23 4.58 7.72
CA SER A 152 -11.63 5.37 6.54
C SER A 152 -10.49 5.57 5.54
N GLN A 153 -9.25 5.27 5.91
CA GLN A 153 -8.11 5.21 4.99
C GLN A 153 -8.39 4.40 3.72
N LEU A 154 -9.25 3.38 3.79
CA LEU A 154 -9.68 2.60 2.61
C LEU A 154 -10.39 3.44 1.55
N ILE A 155 -11.17 4.45 1.96
CA ILE A 155 -11.80 5.41 1.04
C ILE A 155 -10.70 6.12 0.25
N PHE A 156 -9.70 6.65 0.96
CA PHE A 156 -8.60 7.37 0.33
C PHE A 156 -7.76 6.46 -0.56
N THR A 157 -7.46 5.23 -0.12
CA THR A 157 -6.73 4.24 -0.94
C THR A 157 -7.48 3.96 -2.24
N LEU A 158 -8.80 3.79 -2.19
CA LEU A 158 -9.59 3.56 -3.40
C LEU A 158 -9.62 4.81 -4.30
N LEU A 159 -9.84 6.00 -3.74
CA LEU A 159 -9.84 7.25 -4.50
C LEU A 159 -8.49 7.49 -5.19
N LEU A 160 -7.38 7.28 -4.49
CA LEU A 160 -6.03 7.37 -5.05
C LEU A 160 -5.80 6.31 -6.12
N SER A 161 -6.32 5.10 -5.95
CA SER A 161 -6.26 4.06 -6.98
C SER A 161 -7.04 4.47 -8.24
N ILE A 162 -8.16 5.20 -8.11
CA ILE A 162 -8.91 5.74 -9.26
C ILE A 162 -8.10 6.86 -9.93
N ILE A 163 -7.53 7.78 -9.17
CA ILE A 163 -6.80 8.94 -9.72
C ILE A 163 -5.48 8.51 -10.38
N ILE A 164 -4.67 7.72 -9.68
CA ILE A 164 -3.30 7.36 -10.10
C ILE A 164 -3.33 6.26 -11.17
N VAL A 165 -4.15 5.23 -10.97
CA VAL A 165 -4.16 4.03 -11.83
C VAL A 165 -5.30 4.06 -12.84
N LYS A 166 -6.17 5.09 -12.82
CA LYS A 166 -7.39 5.18 -13.66
C LYS A 166 -8.25 3.92 -13.58
N GLN A 167 -8.33 3.34 -12.38
CA GLN A 167 -9.08 2.12 -12.14
C GLN A 167 -10.58 2.37 -12.29
N LYS A 168 -11.27 1.52 -13.06
CA LYS A 168 -12.74 1.57 -13.19
C LYS A 168 -13.41 1.25 -11.86
N ILE A 169 -14.40 2.04 -11.48
CA ILE A 169 -15.20 1.83 -10.25
C ILE A 169 -16.08 0.60 -10.44
N THR A 170 -16.00 -0.34 -9.51
CA THR A 170 -16.90 -1.49 -9.43
C THR A 170 -18.00 -1.19 -8.41
N PHE A 171 -19.15 -1.86 -8.54
CA PHE A 171 -20.26 -1.70 -7.60
C PHE A 171 -19.85 -1.97 -6.14
N LEU A 172 -19.00 -2.99 -5.91
CA LEU A 172 -18.49 -3.30 -4.57
C LEU A 172 -17.57 -2.24 -3.99
N ASN A 173 -16.73 -1.62 -4.81
CA ASN A 173 -15.86 -0.54 -4.39
C ASN A 173 -16.68 0.71 -4.02
N LEU A 174 -17.75 1.00 -4.78
CA LEU A 174 -18.68 2.08 -4.46
C LEU A 174 -19.43 1.80 -3.13
N ASN A 175 -19.91 0.57 -2.94
CA ASN A 175 -20.57 0.18 -1.69
C ASN A 175 -19.65 0.36 -0.48
N CYS A 176 -18.39 -0.07 -0.58
CA CYS A 176 -17.39 0.14 0.48
C CYS A 176 -17.25 1.63 0.86
N VAL A 177 -17.14 2.52 -0.12
CA VAL A 177 -17.02 3.97 0.13
C VAL A 177 -18.26 4.52 0.83
N ILE A 178 -19.46 4.14 0.36
CA ILE A 178 -20.72 4.60 0.94
C ILE A 178 -20.80 4.14 2.41
N LEU A 179 -20.53 2.86 2.68
CA LEU A 179 -20.58 2.29 4.04
C LEU A 179 -19.57 2.94 4.99
N LEU A 180 -18.32 3.17 4.57
CA LEU A 180 -17.32 3.85 5.40
C LEU A 180 -17.64 5.32 5.62
N THR A 181 -18.21 6.00 4.62
CA THR A 181 -18.64 7.39 4.75
C THR A 181 -19.79 7.50 5.74
N LEU A 182 -20.80 6.63 5.63
CA LEU A 182 -21.91 6.54 6.59
C LEU A 182 -21.42 6.23 7.99
N SER A 183 -20.45 5.32 8.13
CA SER A 183 -19.80 5.00 9.41
C SER A 183 -19.15 6.23 10.05
N CYS A 184 -18.35 6.99 9.28
CA CYS A 184 -17.70 8.20 9.77
C CYS A 184 -18.72 9.29 10.15
N VAL A 185 -19.74 9.50 9.30
CA VAL A 185 -20.81 10.48 9.57
C VAL A 185 -21.57 10.09 10.84
N LEU A 186 -21.90 8.82 11.02
CA LEU A 186 -22.58 8.32 12.21
C LEU A 186 -21.77 8.58 13.49
N LEU A 187 -20.45 8.35 13.45
CA LEU A 187 -19.55 8.64 14.58
C LEU A 187 -19.43 10.14 14.87
N ALA A 188 -19.35 10.98 13.82
CA ALA A 188 -19.31 12.43 13.97
C ALA A 188 -20.59 12.99 14.62
N LEU A 189 -21.75 12.52 14.18
CA LEU A 189 -23.06 12.90 14.73
C LEU A 189 -23.26 12.37 16.15
N SER A 190 -22.69 11.21 16.46
CA SER A 190 -22.79 10.56 17.78
C SER A 190 -21.79 11.09 18.81
N SER A 191 -21.09 12.20 18.50
CA SER A 191 -20.09 12.81 19.38
C SER A 191 -20.59 13.20 20.78
N LYS A 192 -21.91 13.28 21.03
CA LYS A 192 -22.43 13.48 22.40
C LYS A 192 -22.24 12.25 23.31
N ASN A 193 -22.26 11.05 22.75
CA ASN A 193 -22.24 9.79 23.50
C ASN A 193 -20.85 9.17 23.64
N ASP A 194 -19.85 9.70 22.92
CA ASP A 194 -18.51 9.12 22.74
C ASP A 194 -17.39 10.11 23.14
N ARG A 195 -17.75 11.22 23.81
CA ARG A 195 -16.77 12.17 24.34
C ARG A 195 -16.23 11.68 25.69
N PRO A 196 -14.90 11.73 25.90
CA PRO A 196 -14.32 11.64 27.23
C PRO A 196 -14.88 12.76 28.12
N GLU A 197 -15.04 12.49 29.42
CA GLU A 197 -15.56 13.45 30.39
C GLU A 197 -14.71 14.74 30.40
N GLY A 198 -15.36 15.91 30.35
CA GLY A 198 -14.69 17.22 30.37
C GLY A 198 -14.18 17.75 29.01
N LEU A 199 -14.35 17.01 27.90
CA LEU A 199 -13.87 17.46 26.58
C LEU A 199 -14.90 18.33 25.82
N THR A 200 -14.45 19.49 25.31
CA THR A 200 -15.28 20.37 24.48
C THR A 200 -15.57 19.77 23.11
N LYS A 201 -16.71 20.13 22.49
CA LYS A 201 -17.06 19.66 21.14
C LYS A 201 -15.96 19.95 20.12
N ALA A 202 -15.35 21.14 20.20
CA ALA A 202 -14.31 21.57 19.29
C ALA A 202 -13.07 20.65 19.33
N LYS A 203 -12.60 20.28 20.54
CA LYS A 203 -11.46 19.36 20.71
C LYS A 203 -11.74 17.97 20.14
N TYR A 204 -12.95 17.46 20.32
CA TYR A 204 -13.36 16.20 19.71
C TYR A 204 -13.28 16.26 18.18
N PHE A 205 -13.83 17.31 17.55
CA PHE A 205 -13.77 17.46 16.10
C PHE A 205 -12.34 17.66 15.57
N ILE A 206 -11.49 18.38 16.31
CA ILE A 206 -10.06 18.50 15.98
C ILE A 206 -9.41 17.12 15.94
N GLY A 207 -9.64 16.28 16.95
CA GLY A 207 -9.12 14.92 16.95
C GLY A 207 -9.71 14.06 15.81
N PHE A 208 -10.99 14.24 15.49
CA PHE A 208 -11.67 13.51 14.42
C PHE A 208 -11.06 13.84 13.05
N PHE A 209 -10.93 15.12 12.72
CA PHE A 209 -10.34 15.56 11.44
C PHE A 209 -8.86 15.22 11.34
N THR A 210 -8.09 15.37 12.43
CA THR A 210 -6.68 14.96 12.44
C THR A 210 -6.53 13.46 12.22
N THR A 211 -7.43 12.62 12.75
CA THR A 211 -7.43 11.17 12.50
C THR A 211 -7.75 10.84 11.04
N ILE A 212 -8.71 11.54 10.42
CA ILE A 212 -8.97 11.42 8.97
C ILE A 212 -7.72 11.80 8.16
N SER A 213 -7.06 12.91 8.52
CA SER A 213 -5.81 13.33 7.88
C SER A 213 -4.70 12.28 8.03
N ALA A 214 -4.58 11.62 9.19
CA ALA A 214 -3.63 10.52 9.38
C ALA A 214 -3.94 9.34 8.43
N GLY A 215 -5.22 8.97 8.29
CA GLY A 215 -5.65 7.93 7.36
C GLY A 215 -5.36 8.27 5.90
N LEU A 216 -5.53 9.52 5.49
CA LEU A 216 -5.16 9.99 4.15
C LEU A 216 -3.65 9.88 3.90
N LEU A 217 -2.83 10.35 4.85
CA LEU A 217 -1.37 10.27 4.74
C LEU A 217 -0.90 8.81 4.69
N PHE A 218 -1.52 7.92 5.46
CA PHE A 218 -1.22 6.49 5.43
C PHE A 218 -1.64 5.84 4.10
N ALA A 219 -2.82 6.19 3.58
CA ALA A 219 -3.29 5.72 2.28
C ALA A 219 -2.40 6.18 1.12
N LEU A 220 -1.75 7.34 1.24
CA LEU A 220 -0.72 7.83 0.31
C LEU A 220 0.64 7.15 0.51
N TYR A 221 1.00 6.84 1.76
CA TYR A 221 2.27 6.21 2.11
C TYR A 221 2.43 4.84 1.46
N LEU A 222 1.43 3.94 1.57
CA LEU A 222 1.57 2.56 1.09
C LEU A 222 1.90 2.46 -0.42
N PRO A 223 1.18 3.14 -1.33
CA PRO A 223 1.50 3.11 -2.76
C PRO A 223 2.82 3.81 -3.11
N LEU A 224 3.16 4.88 -2.38
CA LEU A 224 4.42 5.59 -2.57
C LEU A 224 5.62 4.68 -2.26
N MET A 225 5.56 3.99 -1.12
CA MET A 225 6.61 3.05 -0.70
C MET A 225 6.69 1.85 -1.64
N GLU A 226 5.56 1.30 -2.10
CA GLU A 226 5.58 0.23 -3.11
C GLU A 226 6.28 0.66 -4.39
N LYS A 227 6.03 1.89 -4.87
CA LYS A 227 6.72 2.44 -6.06
C LYS A 227 8.23 2.59 -5.84
N ILE A 228 8.63 3.01 -4.63
CA ILE A 228 10.03 3.16 -4.26
C ILE A 228 10.71 1.78 -4.16
N TYR A 229 10.08 0.82 -3.48
CA TYR A 229 10.60 -0.53 -3.26
C TYR A 229 10.72 -1.37 -4.54
N LYS A 230 10.01 -1.02 -5.62
CA LYS A 230 10.25 -1.61 -6.95
C LYS A 230 11.65 -1.36 -7.50
N LYS A 231 12.34 -0.32 -7.01
CA LYS A 231 13.72 0.00 -7.40
C LYS A 231 14.76 -0.48 -6.38
N VAL A 232 14.33 -1.29 -5.42
CA VAL A 232 15.15 -1.76 -4.30
C VAL A 232 15.32 -3.27 -4.41
N ASP A 233 16.58 -3.72 -4.46
CA ASP A 233 16.89 -5.13 -4.74
C ASP A 233 16.92 -6.04 -3.51
N CYS A 234 16.97 -5.48 -2.29
CA CYS A 234 17.14 -6.27 -1.07
C CYS A 234 16.39 -5.70 0.14
N TYR A 235 15.97 -6.61 1.03
CA TYR A 235 15.30 -6.26 2.30
C TYR A 235 16.16 -5.37 3.20
N ALA A 236 17.48 -5.54 3.19
CA ALA A 236 18.39 -4.70 3.96
C ALA A 236 18.31 -3.22 3.53
N MET A 237 18.19 -2.95 2.22
CA MET A 237 18.02 -1.58 1.72
C MET A 237 16.64 -1.01 2.12
N VAL A 238 15.59 -1.82 2.19
CA VAL A 238 14.28 -1.40 2.74
C VAL A 238 14.40 -0.95 4.20
N MET A 239 15.10 -1.73 5.03
CA MET A 239 15.34 -1.37 6.43
C MET A 239 16.20 -0.11 6.56
N GLU A 240 17.21 0.07 5.70
CA GLU A 240 18.01 1.31 5.66
C GLU A 240 17.17 2.54 5.27
N MET A 241 16.26 2.40 4.29
CA MET A 241 15.32 3.46 3.93
C MET A 241 14.39 3.78 5.09
N GLN A 242 13.86 2.76 5.77
CA GLN A 242 13.02 2.92 6.95
C GLN A 242 13.76 3.67 8.07
N PHE A 243 15.03 3.33 8.30
CA PHE A 243 15.88 4.02 9.26
C PHE A 243 16.02 5.51 8.93
N ILE A 244 16.30 5.87 7.68
CA ILE A 244 16.46 7.27 7.28
C ILE A 244 15.15 8.05 7.42
N MET A 245 14.01 7.46 7.04
CA MET A 245 12.69 8.10 7.16
C MET A 245 12.34 8.40 8.61
N GLU A 246 12.54 7.45 9.52
CA GLU A 246 12.26 7.64 10.94
C GLU A 246 13.30 8.51 11.64
N ALA A 247 14.57 8.46 11.25
CA ALA A 247 15.58 9.40 11.74
C ALA A 247 15.21 10.83 11.36
N THR A 248 14.77 11.06 10.12
CA THR A 248 14.26 12.36 9.66
C THR A 248 13.06 12.81 10.49
N ALA A 249 12.06 11.93 10.66
CA ALA A 249 10.89 12.23 11.46
C ALA A 249 11.26 12.57 12.92
N THR A 250 12.21 11.83 13.49
CA THR A 250 12.70 12.03 14.86
C THR A 250 13.47 13.33 15.01
N ILE A 251 14.33 13.69 14.05
CA ILE A 251 15.05 14.98 14.07
C ILE A 251 14.05 16.13 14.06
N VAL A 252 13.07 16.10 13.16
CA VAL A 252 12.04 17.15 13.07
C VAL A 252 11.19 17.20 14.34
N ALA A 253 10.76 16.05 14.86
CA ALA A 253 10.03 15.98 16.13
C ALA A 253 10.87 16.46 17.32
N THR A 254 12.18 16.20 17.32
CA THR A 254 13.13 16.66 18.35
C THR A 254 13.29 18.18 18.31
N ILE A 255 13.41 18.77 17.11
CA ILE A 255 13.45 20.23 16.95
C ILE A 255 12.13 20.85 17.43
N ALA A 256 10.99 20.28 17.04
CA ALA A 256 9.69 20.76 17.50
C ALA A 256 9.51 20.65 19.02
N MET A 257 9.98 19.55 19.62
CA MET A 257 10.05 19.35 21.07
C MET A 257 10.94 20.40 21.75
N ALA A 258 12.10 20.72 21.17
CA ALA A 258 13.01 21.72 21.72
C ALA A 258 12.38 23.12 21.69
N ILE A 259 11.78 23.51 20.57
CA ILE A 259 11.12 24.82 20.40
C ILE A 259 9.90 24.94 21.32
N ALA A 260 9.11 23.87 21.45
CA ALA A 260 7.92 23.86 22.30
C ALA A 260 8.20 23.68 23.80
N GLY A 261 9.48 23.53 24.20
CA GLY A 261 9.84 23.24 25.60
C GLY A 261 9.43 21.84 26.07
N GLY A 262 9.12 20.93 25.14
CA GLY A 262 8.57 19.60 25.40
C GLY A 262 9.49 18.70 26.22
N PHE A 263 10.82 18.88 26.19
CA PHE A 263 11.74 18.13 27.07
C PHE A 263 11.58 18.47 28.54
N LYS A 264 11.33 19.75 28.85
CA LYS A 264 11.05 20.20 30.21
C LYS A 264 9.68 19.71 30.67
N GLU A 265 8.70 19.76 29.77
CA GLU A 265 7.36 19.22 29.99
C GLU A 265 7.40 17.71 30.26
N MET A 266 8.12 16.93 29.45
CA MET A 266 8.29 15.48 29.63
C MET A 266 8.88 15.15 31.00
N LYS A 267 9.92 15.87 31.44
CA LYS A 267 10.51 15.68 32.77
C LYS A 267 9.51 16.02 33.87
N HIS A 268 8.82 17.16 33.75
CA HIS A 268 7.82 17.57 34.73
C HIS A 268 6.68 16.54 34.80
N GLU A 269 6.13 16.15 33.66
CA GLU A 269 5.05 15.19 33.53
C GLU A 269 5.38 13.85 34.20
N SER A 270 6.59 13.34 33.99
CA SER A 270 7.06 12.09 34.59
C SER A 270 7.15 12.13 36.13
N ILE A 271 7.32 13.31 36.73
CA ILE A 271 7.55 13.48 38.17
C ILE A 271 6.26 13.90 38.89
N SER A 272 5.47 14.81 38.33
CA SER A 272 4.38 15.50 39.03
C SER A 272 2.98 15.20 38.51
N LEU A 273 2.82 14.75 37.26
CA LEU A 273 1.51 14.62 36.62
C LEU A 273 1.10 13.17 36.35
N PHE A 274 2.05 12.27 36.15
CA PHE A 274 1.74 10.89 35.80
C PHE A 274 1.26 10.08 37.02
N ASP A 275 0.00 9.66 36.99
CA ASP A 275 -0.68 9.03 38.13
C ASP A 275 -0.03 7.73 38.63
N LEU A 276 0.67 7.04 37.75
CA LEU A 276 1.31 5.75 38.01
C LEU A 276 2.77 5.88 38.50
N GLY A 277 3.29 7.10 38.57
CA GLY A 277 4.64 7.42 39.02
C GLY A 277 5.73 7.35 37.94
N HIS A 278 6.88 7.92 38.27
CA HIS A 278 8.02 8.14 37.36
C HIS A 278 8.53 6.88 36.66
N THR A 279 8.70 5.77 37.37
CA THR A 279 9.24 4.53 36.78
C THR A 279 8.31 3.96 35.72
N LYS A 280 6.99 3.95 35.97
CA LYS A 280 6.01 3.42 35.03
C LYS A 280 5.88 4.32 33.80
N TYR A 281 5.99 5.63 33.96
CA TYR A 281 6.05 6.58 32.84
C TYR A 281 7.13 6.21 31.82
N TRP A 282 8.37 6.08 32.29
CA TRP A 282 9.51 5.75 31.41
C TRP A 282 9.41 4.35 30.81
N LEU A 283 8.86 3.38 31.55
CA LEU A 283 8.58 2.06 31.00
C LEU A 283 7.56 2.13 29.86
N ILE A 284 6.45 2.85 30.04
CA ILE A 284 5.42 2.98 29.00
C ILE A 284 5.97 3.69 27.78
N VAL A 285 6.68 4.81 27.98
CA VAL A 285 7.35 5.53 26.90
C VAL A 285 8.33 4.60 26.16
N GLY A 286 9.17 3.85 26.89
CA GLY A 286 10.13 2.91 26.30
C GLY A 286 9.46 1.76 25.52
N PHE A 287 8.44 1.12 26.08
CA PHE A 287 7.69 0.07 25.38
C PHE A 287 6.94 0.62 24.16
N ASN A 288 6.45 1.85 24.24
CA ASN A 288 5.78 2.51 23.13
C ASN A 288 6.76 2.79 21.98
N VAL A 289 7.99 3.25 22.29
CA VAL A 289 9.09 3.37 21.31
C VAL A 289 9.35 2.03 20.61
N VAL A 290 9.50 0.93 21.38
CA VAL A 290 9.79 -0.40 20.83
C VAL A 290 8.65 -0.91 19.96
N THR A 291 7.41 -0.79 20.42
CA THR A 291 6.23 -1.34 19.72
C THR A 291 5.89 -0.57 18.45
N TRP A 292 6.02 0.77 18.45
CA TRP A 292 5.93 1.54 17.22
C TRP A 292 6.99 1.13 16.21
N GLN A 293 8.20 0.85 16.69
CA GLN A 293 9.26 0.42 15.80
C GLN A 293 8.97 -0.93 15.14
N LEU A 294 8.42 -1.88 15.90
CA LEU A 294 7.95 -3.15 15.36
C LEU A 294 6.84 -2.96 14.32
N CYS A 295 5.93 -2.02 14.55
CA CYS A 295 4.85 -1.67 13.63
C CYS A 295 5.40 -1.11 12.30
N PHE A 296 6.34 -0.17 12.36
CA PHE A 296 6.94 0.44 11.17
C PHE A 296 7.79 -0.56 10.38
N MET A 297 8.63 -1.33 11.06
CA MET A 297 9.41 -2.40 10.47
C MET A 297 8.50 -3.42 9.78
N GLY A 298 7.48 -3.90 10.49
CA GLY A 298 6.51 -4.86 9.98
C GLY A 298 5.78 -4.33 8.75
N THR A 299 5.40 -3.04 8.75
CA THR A 299 4.73 -2.40 7.60
C THR A 299 5.66 -2.34 6.39
N ALA A 300 6.89 -1.86 6.57
CA ALA A 300 7.88 -1.75 5.51
C ALA A 300 8.22 -3.11 4.88
N GLY A 301 8.47 -4.11 5.73
CA GLY A 301 8.76 -5.47 5.28
C GLY A 301 7.57 -6.14 4.60
N MET A 302 6.36 -5.92 5.10
CA MET A 302 5.12 -6.39 4.45
C MET A 302 4.97 -5.82 3.04
N VAL A 303 5.13 -4.51 2.86
CA VAL A 303 4.99 -3.86 1.54
C VAL A 303 6.07 -4.38 0.57
N PHE A 304 7.29 -4.65 1.05
CA PHE A 304 8.36 -5.19 0.21
C PHE A 304 8.15 -6.66 -0.19
N LEU A 305 7.77 -7.52 0.76
CA LEU A 305 7.64 -8.97 0.56
C LEU A 305 6.34 -9.37 -0.14
N THR A 306 5.33 -8.51 -0.04
CA THR A 306 4.02 -8.73 -0.64
C THR A 306 3.71 -7.61 -1.63
N THR A 307 2.71 -6.79 -1.32
CA THR A 307 2.09 -5.82 -2.21
C THR A 307 1.48 -4.73 -1.33
N SER A 308 1.34 -3.50 -1.85
CA SER A 308 0.63 -2.45 -1.10
C SER A 308 -0.80 -2.86 -0.76
N LEU A 309 -1.43 -3.67 -1.62
CA LEU A 309 -2.78 -4.19 -1.45
C LEU A 309 -2.87 -5.11 -0.24
N THR A 310 -1.98 -6.10 -0.14
CA THR A 310 -1.95 -7.07 0.95
C THR A 310 -1.62 -6.36 2.27
N GLY A 311 -0.70 -5.39 2.21
CA GLY A 311 -0.43 -4.47 3.33
C GLY A 311 -1.69 -3.73 3.76
N GLY A 312 -2.42 -3.10 2.84
CA GLY A 312 -3.65 -2.35 3.14
C GLY A 312 -4.76 -3.21 3.75
N ILE A 313 -4.95 -4.46 3.28
CA ILE A 313 -5.90 -5.42 3.87
C ILE A 313 -5.48 -5.74 5.31
N CYS A 314 -4.21 -6.10 5.51
CA CYS A 314 -3.67 -6.45 6.83
C CYS A 314 -3.82 -5.29 7.80
N MET A 315 -3.47 -4.08 7.38
CA MET A 315 -3.61 -2.88 8.21
C MET A 315 -5.06 -2.58 8.57
N THR A 316 -5.99 -2.82 7.66
CA THR A 316 -7.41 -2.61 7.97
C THR A 316 -7.93 -3.65 8.96
N ALA A 317 -7.51 -4.92 8.83
CA ALA A 317 -7.81 -5.94 9.83
C ALA A 317 -7.23 -5.57 11.21
N LEU A 318 -6.02 -5.00 11.24
CA LEU A 318 -5.41 -4.49 12.47
C LEU A 318 -6.17 -3.31 13.07
N MET A 319 -6.72 -2.42 12.25
CA MET A 319 -7.60 -1.35 12.75
C MET A 319 -8.84 -1.92 13.44
N ALA A 320 -9.47 -2.98 12.90
CA ALA A 320 -10.58 -3.65 13.56
C ALA A 320 -10.15 -4.28 14.90
N MET A 321 -8.95 -4.86 14.97
CA MET A 321 -8.38 -5.37 16.22
C MET A 321 -8.13 -4.24 17.23
N ASN A 322 -7.67 -3.07 16.79
CA ASN A 322 -7.45 -1.91 17.66
C ASN A 322 -8.78 -1.36 18.22
N VAL A 323 -9.88 -1.46 17.47
CA VAL A 323 -11.23 -1.15 17.98
C VAL A 323 -11.59 -2.07 19.13
N LEU A 324 -11.46 -3.39 18.94
CA LEU A 324 -11.74 -4.39 19.98
C LEU A 324 -10.83 -4.21 21.20
N ALA A 325 -9.54 -3.97 20.98
CA ALA A 325 -8.56 -3.73 22.03
C ALA A 325 -8.93 -2.51 22.87
N GLY A 326 -9.37 -1.41 22.26
CA GLY A 326 -9.84 -0.23 22.98
C GLY A 326 -11.06 -0.51 23.86
N VAL A 327 -12.02 -1.30 23.37
CA VAL A 327 -13.22 -1.68 24.13
C VAL A 327 -12.87 -2.60 25.30
N VAL A 328 -12.07 -3.63 25.07
CA VAL A 328 -11.74 -4.63 26.10
C VAL A 328 -10.80 -4.07 27.17
N VAL A 329 -9.79 -3.29 26.79
CA VAL A 329 -8.76 -2.82 27.72
C VAL A 329 -9.17 -1.56 28.46
N TYR A 330 -9.79 -0.60 27.77
CA TYR A 330 -10.16 0.69 28.38
C TYR A 330 -11.62 0.80 28.76
N GLY A 331 -12.45 -0.20 28.44
CA GLY A 331 -13.88 -0.12 28.66
C GLY A 331 -14.51 1.02 27.86
N ASP A 332 -13.94 1.37 26.69
CA ASP A 332 -14.43 2.46 25.84
C ASP A 332 -15.94 2.32 25.63
N ALA A 333 -16.71 3.38 25.92
CA ALA A 333 -18.16 3.36 25.83
C ALA A 333 -18.62 2.91 24.42
N PHE A 334 -19.06 1.66 24.32
CA PHE A 334 -19.43 1.03 23.05
C PHE A 334 -20.95 0.98 22.90
N LYS A 335 -21.55 2.17 22.77
CA LYS A 335 -23.00 2.35 22.65
C LYS A 335 -23.47 2.14 21.20
N GLY A 336 -24.79 2.09 21.01
CA GLY A 336 -25.47 1.79 19.74
C GLY A 336 -24.81 2.35 18.46
N PRO A 337 -24.59 3.67 18.33
CA PRO A 337 -24.02 4.22 17.10
C PRO A 337 -22.61 3.72 16.76
N LYS A 338 -21.80 3.41 17.78
CA LYS A 338 -20.43 2.90 17.62
C LYS A 338 -20.43 1.42 17.21
N VAL A 339 -21.38 0.65 17.75
CA VAL A 339 -21.67 -0.73 17.30
C VAL A 339 -22.05 -0.72 15.83
N VAL A 340 -23.02 0.12 15.45
CA VAL A 340 -23.49 0.23 14.06
C VAL A 340 -22.35 0.69 13.13
N SER A 341 -21.57 1.69 13.53
CA SER A 341 -20.39 2.16 12.79
C SER A 341 -19.36 1.04 12.58
N THR A 342 -19.11 0.23 13.61
CA THR A 342 -18.18 -0.91 13.52
C THR A 342 -18.68 -1.97 12.56
N LEU A 343 -19.98 -2.31 12.62
CA LEU A 343 -20.60 -3.25 11.68
C LEU A 343 -20.54 -2.74 10.23
N LEU A 344 -20.78 -1.44 10.02
CA LEU A 344 -20.62 -0.81 8.70
C LEU A 344 -19.17 -0.88 8.21
N CYS A 345 -18.18 -0.64 9.08
CA CYS A 345 -16.76 -0.79 8.74
C CYS A 345 -16.39 -2.24 8.38
N ILE A 346 -16.89 -3.23 9.12
CA ILE A 346 -16.67 -4.65 8.82
C ILE A 346 -17.27 -5.00 7.46
N TRP A 347 -18.52 -4.59 7.21
CA TRP A 347 -19.18 -4.84 5.93
C TRP A 347 -18.44 -4.15 4.77
N ALA A 348 -17.98 -2.92 4.96
CA ALA A 348 -17.20 -2.21 3.96
C ALA A 348 -15.88 -2.94 3.65
N PHE A 349 -15.17 -3.40 4.69
CA PHE A 349 -13.94 -4.18 4.54
C PHE A 349 -14.18 -5.49 3.78
N CYS A 350 -15.21 -6.25 4.13
CA CYS A 350 -15.59 -7.46 3.41
C CYS A 350 -15.92 -7.17 1.94
N SER A 351 -16.66 -6.10 1.67
CA SER A 351 -17.00 -5.66 0.30
C SER A 351 -15.75 -5.28 -0.50
N TYR A 352 -14.80 -4.61 0.14
CA TYR A 352 -13.51 -4.26 -0.47
C TYR A 352 -12.68 -5.50 -0.81
N VAL A 353 -12.49 -6.40 0.16
CA VAL A 353 -11.73 -7.65 -0.05
C VAL A 353 -12.34 -8.49 -1.16
N TYR A 354 -13.66 -8.65 -1.16
CA TYR A 354 -14.37 -9.38 -2.22
C TYR A 354 -14.25 -8.68 -3.58
N GLY A 355 -14.39 -7.36 -3.63
CA GLY A 355 -14.23 -6.58 -4.86
C GLY A 355 -12.85 -6.78 -5.50
N MET A 356 -11.81 -6.89 -4.69
CA MET A 356 -10.46 -7.20 -5.15
C MET A 356 -10.29 -8.64 -5.61
N TYR A 357 -10.85 -9.59 -4.87
CA TYR A 357 -10.85 -11.01 -5.25
C TYR A 357 -11.47 -11.21 -6.63
N VAL A 358 -12.64 -10.61 -6.89
CA VAL A 358 -13.32 -10.65 -8.20
C VAL A 358 -12.46 -10.04 -9.30
N LYS A 359 -11.82 -8.89 -9.04
CA LYS A 359 -10.92 -8.25 -9.99
C LYS A 359 -9.74 -9.15 -10.34
N MET A 360 -9.09 -9.74 -9.35
CA MET A 360 -7.94 -10.62 -9.52
C MET A 360 -8.31 -11.87 -10.35
N ASN A 361 -9.45 -12.50 -10.06
CA ASN A 361 -9.94 -13.63 -10.84
C ASN A 361 -10.22 -13.26 -12.29
N ARG A 362 -10.83 -12.09 -12.53
CA ARG A 362 -11.07 -11.60 -13.90
C ARG A 362 -9.76 -11.38 -14.65
N ASP A 363 -8.77 -10.76 -14.01
CA ASP A 363 -7.46 -10.51 -14.60
C ASP A 363 -6.73 -11.83 -14.93
N MET A 364 -6.85 -12.86 -14.10
CA MET A 364 -6.30 -14.20 -14.38
C MET A 364 -6.99 -14.86 -15.58
N ILE A 365 -8.32 -14.80 -15.65
CA ILE A 365 -9.09 -15.38 -16.78
C ILE A 365 -8.70 -14.68 -18.08
N VAL A 366 -8.67 -13.35 -18.10
CA VAL A 366 -8.30 -12.57 -19.31
C VAL A 366 -6.90 -12.94 -19.78
N LYS A 367 -5.92 -13.03 -18.86
CA LYS A 367 -4.56 -13.42 -19.22
C LYS A 367 -4.49 -14.86 -19.72
N GLY A 368 -5.18 -15.80 -19.07
CA GLY A 368 -5.26 -17.19 -19.51
C GLY A 368 -5.83 -17.32 -20.93
N VAL A 369 -6.89 -16.56 -21.24
CA VAL A 369 -7.48 -16.49 -22.59
C VAL A 369 -6.48 -15.87 -23.58
N CYS A 370 -5.83 -14.75 -23.26
CA CYS A 370 -4.84 -14.12 -24.14
C CYS A 370 -3.63 -15.03 -24.41
N THR A 371 -3.13 -15.74 -23.39
CA THR A 371 -2.04 -16.71 -23.54
C THR A 371 -2.47 -17.90 -24.40
N ALA A 372 -3.68 -18.42 -24.21
CA ALA A 372 -4.22 -19.49 -25.03
C ALA A 372 -4.41 -19.09 -26.51
N TYR A 373 -4.83 -17.84 -26.76
CA TYR A 373 -4.92 -17.28 -28.12
C TYR A 373 -3.53 -17.10 -28.75
N SER A 374 -2.57 -16.52 -28.03
CA SER A 374 -1.21 -16.31 -28.53
C SER A 374 -0.50 -17.64 -28.87
N LEU A 375 -0.70 -18.68 -28.06
CA LEU A 375 -0.21 -20.04 -28.34
C LEU A 375 -0.91 -20.71 -29.53
N ARG A 376 -2.16 -20.35 -29.81
CA ARG A 376 -2.92 -20.87 -30.96
C ARG A 376 -2.46 -20.22 -32.26
N ASP A 377 -2.11 -18.94 -32.24
CA ASP A 377 -1.56 -18.22 -33.39
C ASP A 377 -0.09 -18.59 -33.67
N THR A 378 0.71 -18.95 -32.67
CA THR A 378 2.07 -19.48 -32.93
C THR A 378 2.07 -20.90 -33.49
N LYS A 379 1.04 -21.70 -33.20
CA LYS A 379 0.85 -23.04 -33.80
C LYS A 379 0.28 -23.01 -35.22
N ARG A 380 -0.37 -21.91 -35.62
CA ARG A 380 -0.68 -21.64 -37.03
C ARG A 380 0.52 -20.88 -37.62
N GLY A 381 1.49 -21.60 -38.17
CA GLY A 381 2.61 -20.99 -38.90
C GLY A 381 2.14 -19.98 -39.96
N PRO A 382 3.04 -19.13 -40.49
CA PRO A 382 2.66 -18.04 -41.40
C PRO A 382 1.84 -18.59 -42.56
N HIS A 383 0.59 -18.12 -42.69
CA HIS A 383 -0.20 -18.33 -43.89
C HIS A 383 0.52 -17.61 -45.02
N ILE A 384 1.31 -18.36 -45.79
CA ILE A 384 1.71 -17.99 -47.14
C ILE A 384 0.39 -17.83 -47.90
N VAL A 385 0.02 -16.59 -48.20
CA VAL A 385 -1.01 -16.30 -49.19
C VAL A 385 -0.38 -16.64 -50.53
N LEU A 386 -0.49 -17.91 -50.93
CA LEU A 386 -0.33 -18.30 -52.32
C LEU A 386 -1.57 -17.76 -53.04
N SER A 387 -1.34 -16.68 -53.78
CA SER A 387 -2.19 -16.29 -54.90
C SER A 387 -2.24 -17.47 -55.85
N ASP A 388 -3.44 -17.99 -56.15
CA ASP A 388 -3.66 -18.74 -57.37
C ASP A 388 -5.09 -18.59 -57.89
N SER A 389 -5.08 -18.53 -59.22
CA SER A 389 -6.05 -18.18 -60.23
C SER A 389 -7.18 -19.21 -60.46
N GLU A 390 -8.14 -18.77 -61.27
CA GLU A 390 -9.37 -19.43 -61.75
C GLU A 390 -9.30 -20.95 -62.06
N GLN A 391 -10.41 -21.66 -61.78
CA GLN A 391 -11.12 -22.58 -62.72
C GLN A 391 -12.47 -23.00 -62.11
N GLY A 392 -13.51 -23.19 -62.93
CA GLY A 392 -14.92 -23.16 -62.52
C GLY A 392 -15.72 -24.48 -62.35
N ARG A 393 -17.02 -24.25 -62.09
CA ARG A 393 -18.26 -25.04 -62.36
C ARG A 393 -18.75 -26.14 -61.38
N SER A 394 -19.97 -25.89 -60.86
CA SER A 394 -21.20 -26.73 -60.89
C SER A 394 -21.79 -27.32 -59.56
N ASN A 395 -22.97 -26.77 -59.22
CA ASN A 395 -24.25 -27.35 -58.72
C ASN A 395 -24.42 -28.13 -57.37
N GLY A 396 -25.23 -27.53 -56.48
CA GLY A 396 -26.33 -28.18 -55.69
C GLY A 396 -26.04 -28.63 -54.23
N PRO A 397 -27.07 -28.84 -53.38
CA PRO A 397 -27.69 -27.83 -52.51
C PRO A 397 -27.47 -28.02 -50.98
N LEU A 398 -27.79 -26.97 -50.21
CA LEU A 398 -27.75 -26.84 -48.73
C LEU A 398 -28.58 -27.91 -47.97
N PRO A 399 -28.28 -28.16 -46.67
CA PRO A 399 -29.11 -27.52 -45.64
C PRO A 399 -28.40 -26.99 -44.38
N THR A 400 -28.91 -25.84 -43.92
CA THR A 400 -29.07 -25.35 -42.53
C THR A 400 -27.91 -25.51 -41.54
N ARG A 401 -27.00 -24.52 -41.52
CA ARG A 401 -26.10 -24.24 -40.38
C ARG A 401 -26.03 -22.73 -40.12
N GLY A 402 -27.18 -22.13 -39.78
CA GLY A 402 -27.34 -20.66 -39.68
C GLY A 402 -27.19 -20.06 -38.28
N ALA A 403 -27.34 -20.86 -37.21
CA ALA A 403 -27.41 -20.34 -35.83
C ALA A 403 -26.08 -20.45 -35.05
N GLU A 404 -25.32 -21.53 -35.23
CA GLU A 404 -24.03 -21.72 -34.54
C GLU A 404 -22.93 -20.78 -35.07
N THR A 405 -22.94 -20.53 -36.37
CA THR A 405 -21.94 -19.70 -37.06
C THR A 405 -22.07 -18.22 -36.69
N LYS A 406 -23.29 -17.74 -36.38
CA LYS A 406 -23.50 -16.37 -35.88
C LYS A 406 -23.04 -16.20 -34.43
N ARG A 407 -23.20 -17.21 -33.57
CA ARG A 407 -22.74 -17.18 -32.18
C ARG A 407 -21.22 -17.26 -32.08
N ALA A 408 -20.59 -18.10 -32.90
CA ALA A 408 -19.14 -18.18 -33.03
C ALA A 408 -18.55 -16.86 -33.57
N ARG A 409 -19.15 -16.27 -34.61
CA ARG A 409 -18.70 -15.00 -35.19
C ARG A 409 -18.94 -13.80 -34.24
N SER A 410 -19.98 -13.83 -33.41
CA SER A 410 -20.24 -12.80 -32.39
C SER A 410 -19.24 -12.88 -31.23
N ILE A 411 -18.88 -14.09 -30.79
CA ILE A 411 -17.80 -14.31 -29.81
C ILE A 411 -16.46 -13.88 -30.41
N GLU A 412 -16.15 -14.24 -31.66
CA GLU A 412 -14.89 -13.91 -32.33
C GLU A 412 -14.74 -12.38 -32.53
N VAL A 413 -15.82 -11.67 -32.87
CA VAL A 413 -15.84 -10.19 -32.98
C VAL A 413 -15.74 -9.50 -31.62
N GLN A 414 -16.39 -10.02 -30.56
CA GLN A 414 -16.19 -9.51 -29.19
C GLN A 414 -14.78 -9.78 -28.67
N THR A 415 -14.18 -10.92 -29.03
CA THR A 415 -12.82 -11.30 -28.61
C THR A 415 -11.76 -10.48 -29.37
N GLN A 416 -11.97 -10.18 -30.66
CA GLN A 416 -11.13 -9.27 -31.43
C GLN A 416 -11.23 -7.82 -30.92
N GLY A 417 -12.41 -7.36 -30.50
CA GLY A 417 -12.60 -6.04 -29.91
C GLY A 417 -11.87 -5.85 -28.57
N VAL A 418 -11.82 -6.89 -27.73
CA VAL A 418 -11.12 -6.87 -26.44
C VAL A 418 -9.59 -6.96 -26.61
N CYS A 419 -9.10 -7.73 -27.58
CA CYS A 419 -7.67 -7.83 -27.88
C CYS A 419 -7.12 -6.59 -28.62
N SER A 420 -7.91 -5.93 -29.47
CA SER A 420 -7.48 -4.71 -30.20
C SER A 420 -7.26 -3.51 -29.27
N ALA A 421 -7.98 -3.45 -28.13
CA ALA A 421 -7.77 -2.43 -27.10
C ALA A 421 -6.45 -2.57 -26.31
N TYR A 422 -5.70 -3.65 -26.52
CA TYR A 422 -4.43 -3.95 -25.83
C TYR A 422 -3.23 -4.06 -26.79
N SER A 423 -3.38 -3.71 -28.07
CA SER A 423 -2.27 -3.73 -29.04
C SER A 423 -1.41 -2.46 -28.93
N PRO A 424 -0.10 -2.55 -28.64
CA PRO A 424 0.82 -1.43 -28.71
C PRO A 424 1.30 -1.28 -30.16
N ARG A 425 0.40 -0.96 -31.08
CA ARG A 425 0.78 -0.51 -32.43
C ARG A 425 -0.08 0.68 -32.82
N GLY A 426 0.53 1.86 -32.75
CA GLY A 426 -0.08 3.10 -33.22
C GLY A 426 -0.40 3.00 -34.70
N THR A 427 -1.68 3.06 -35.04
CA THR A 427 -2.17 3.69 -36.27
C THR A 427 -3.54 4.27 -35.98
N LYS A 428 -3.62 5.61 -35.99
CA LYS A 428 -4.89 6.35 -36.00
C LYS A 428 -5.70 5.90 -37.23
N ARG A 429 -6.87 5.31 -37.05
CA ARG A 429 -7.99 5.47 -37.99
C ARG A 429 -9.20 6.01 -37.24
N ARG A 430 -9.81 7.04 -37.83
CA ARG A 430 -11.03 7.71 -37.35
C ARG A 430 -12.17 6.69 -37.21
N PRO A 431 -13.11 6.90 -36.27
CA PRO A 431 -14.34 6.13 -36.25
C PRO A 431 -15.23 6.58 -37.41
N GLU A 432 -15.46 5.69 -38.39
CA GLU A 432 -16.62 5.79 -39.27
C GLU A 432 -17.87 5.38 -38.47
N ILE A 433 -18.82 6.31 -38.42
CA ILE A 433 -20.16 6.12 -37.91
C ILE A 433 -20.88 5.22 -38.91
N VAL A 434 -21.29 4.03 -38.47
CA VAL A 434 -22.28 3.22 -39.20
C VAL A 434 -23.52 3.08 -38.33
N HIS A 435 -24.49 3.95 -38.61
CA HIS A 435 -25.91 3.72 -38.35
C HIS A 435 -26.32 2.44 -39.07
N SER A 436 -27.06 1.52 -38.42
CA SER A 436 -28.12 0.72 -39.04
C SER A 436 -28.87 -0.18 -38.05
N TYR A 437 -30.11 0.22 -37.79
CA TYR A 437 -31.37 -0.54 -37.79
C TYR A 437 -31.50 -1.94 -37.17
N LEU A 438 -32.53 -2.00 -36.30
CA LEU A 438 -33.31 -3.12 -35.73
C LEU A 438 -32.68 -3.93 -34.59
#